data_AF-A0A642PSG5-F1
#
_entry.id   AF-A0A642PSG5-F1
#
_cell.length_a   1.000
_cell.length_b   1.000
_cell.length_c   1.000
_cell.angle_alpha   90.00
_cell.angle_beta   90.00
_cell.angle_gamma   90.00
#
_symmetry.space_group_name_H-M   'P 1'
#
loop_
_entity.id
_entity.type
_entity.pdbx_description
1 polymer ?
#
loop_
_entity_poly.entity_id
_entity_poly.type
_entity_poly.pdbx_seq_one_letter_code
_entity_poly.pdbx_strand_id
1 'polypeptide(L)'
;MDVLGLSSSGYAKRFFDANPKMKKFIGKLKIEIHHRIPQMYIGTGRLFPEAMRTSLSNLQGLPRKIHREVVSPAWTAFRKANPTPTRAEVIQQAMRIDKQVAEHIGRIN
;
A
#
# COMPACT_ATOMS: atom_id res chain seq x y z
N MET A 1 -18.09 3.76 -14.59
CA MET A 1 -17.19 4.43 -13.62
C MET A 1 -18.00 4.56 -12.34
N ASP A 2 -17.55 3.94 -11.24
CA ASP A 2 -18.26 4.05 -9.96
C ASP A 2 -18.26 5.54 -9.54
N VAL A 3 -19.36 6.01 -8.95
CA VAL A 3 -19.68 7.44 -8.76
C VAL A 3 -18.64 8.19 -7.90
N LEU A 4 -17.71 7.45 -7.30
CA LEU A 4 -16.63 7.91 -6.44
C LEU A 4 -15.23 7.89 -7.07
N GLY A 5 -15.07 7.47 -8.34
CA GLY A 5 -13.75 7.33 -8.97
C GLY A 5 -12.82 6.35 -8.23
N LEU A 6 -13.38 5.48 -7.39
CA LEU A 6 -12.65 4.42 -6.70
C LEU A 6 -12.35 3.34 -7.72
N SER A 7 -11.08 2.97 -7.85
CA SER A 7 -10.66 1.85 -8.69
C SER A 7 -11.46 0.59 -8.35
N SER A 8 -11.72 -0.22 -9.36
CA SER A 8 -12.48 -1.48 -9.43
C SER A 8 -11.93 -2.63 -8.55
N SER A 9 -11.31 -2.30 -7.43
CA SER A 9 -10.61 -3.20 -6.53
C SER A 9 -11.00 -2.79 -5.11
N GLY A 10 -11.82 -3.60 -4.42
CA GLY A 10 -12.47 -3.26 -3.16
C GLY A 10 -11.58 -2.78 -2.00
N TYR A 11 -10.25 -2.80 -2.13
CA TYR A 11 -9.31 -2.21 -1.15
C TYR A 11 -9.59 -0.73 -0.90
N ALA A 12 -9.93 0.04 -1.94
CA ALA A 12 -10.09 1.48 -1.79
C ALA A 12 -11.31 1.79 -0.93
N LYS A 13 -12.44 1.13 -1.23
CA LYS A 13 -13.66 1.15 -0.42
C LYS A 13 -13.35 0.75 1.03
N ARG A 14 -12.68 -0.38 1.23
CA ARG A 14 -12.38 -0.91 2.57
C ARG A 14 -11.51 0.04 3.39
N PHE A 15 -10.49 0.66 2.77
CA PHE A 15 -9.66 1.66 3.42
C PHE A 15 -10.44 2.91 3.83
N PHE A 16 -11.24 3.48 2.92
CA PHE A 16 -11.98 4.71 3.21
C PHE A 16 -13.15 4.49 4.18
N ASP A 17 -13.78 3.32 4.18
CA ASP A 17 -14.79 2.98 5.18
C ASP A 17 -14.18 2.87 6.58
N ALA A 18 -12.97 2.32 6.70
CA ALA A 18 -12.22 2.30 7.96
C ALA A 18 -11.61 3.67 8.33
N ASN A 19 -11.44 4.58 7.36
CA ASN A 19 -10.85 5.90 7.57
C ASN A 19 -11.74 7.01 6.99
N PRO A 20 -12.93 7.29 7.57
CA PRO A 20 -13.89 8.22 6.97
C PRO A 20 -13.33 9.64 6.74
N LYS A 21 -12.44 10.12 7.63
CA LYS A 21 -11.77 11.43 7.49
C LYS A 21 -10.94 11.53 6.20
N MET A 22 -10.51 10.40 5.64
CA MET A 22 -9.72 10.33 4.41
C MET A 22 -10.56 10.47 3.15
N LYS A 23 -11.89 10.30 3.23
CA LYS A 23 -12.80 10.45 2.08
C LYS A 23 -12.69 11.84 1.45
N LYS A 24 -12.30 12.87 2.22
CA LYS A 24 -12.06 14.24 1.73
C LYS A 24 -10.96 14.35 0.66
N PHE A 25 -10.13 13.32 0.48
CA PHE A 25 -9.04 13.27 -0.50
C PHE A 25 -9.36 12.45 -1.76
N ILE A 26 -10.52 11.79 -1.81
CA ILE A 26 -10.96 11.05 -3.00
C ILE A 26 -10.98 12.00 -4.20
N GLY A 27 -10.38 11.56 -5.33
CA GLY A 27 -10.29 12.35 -6.57
C GLY A 27 -9.32 13.52 -6.55
N LYS A 28 -8.67 13.86 -5.41
CA LYS A 28 -7.81 15.05 -5.30
C LYS A 28 -6.33 14.82 -5.66
N LEU A 29 -5.94 13.59 -6.01
CA LEU A 29 -4.56 13.17 -6.29
C LEU A 29 -3.54 13.49 -5.19
N LYS A 30 -3.99 13.91 -3.99
CA LYS A 30 -3.12 14.24 -2.86
C LYS A 30 -2.66 13.00 -2.11
N ILE A 31 -3.53 11.99 -2.05
CA ILE A 31 -3.30 10.72 -1.35
C ILE A 31 -3.51 9.56 -2.31
N GLU A 32 -2.64 8.56 -2.22
CA GLU A 32 -2.80 7.26 -2.86
C GLU A 32 -2.84 6.17 -1.77
N ILE A 33 -3.63 5.13 -1.99
CA ILE A 33 -3.67 3.96 -1.10
C ILE A 33 -2.57 3.00 -1.55
N HIS A 34 -1.64 2.74 -0.65
CA HIS A 34 -0.53 1.82 -0.85
C HIS A 34 -0.81 0.47 -0.19
N HIS A 35 -0.39 -0.61 -0.85
CA HIS A 35 -0.35 -1.95 -0.26
C HIS A 35 1.01 -2.17 0.39
N ARG A 36 1.06 -2.23 1.73
CA ARG A 36 2.29 -2.40 2.50
C ARG A 36 3.11 -3.60 2.01
N ILE A 37 2.45 -4.73 1.77
CA ILE A 37 2.98 -5.89 1.04
C ILE A 37 2.40 -5.87 -0.38
N PRO A 38 3.24 -5.81 -1.44
CA PRO A 38 2.79 -5.80 -2.82
C PRO A 38 1.92 -7.00 -3.17
N GLN A 39 0.86 -6.75 -3.94
CA GLN A 39 -0.13 -7.76 -4.35
C GLN A 39 0.46 -8.99 -5.05
N MET A 40 1.62 -8.86 -5.70
CA MET A 40 2.30 -9.98 -6.37
C MET A 40 2.83 -11.05 -5.41
N TYR A 41 3.01 -10.72 -4.13
CA TYR A 41 3.42 -11.68 -3.09
C TYR A 41 2.23 -12.30 -2.36
N ILE A 42 1.00 -11.92 -2.71
CA ILE A 42 -0.22 -12.33 -2.03
C ILE A 42 -1.04 -13.25 -2.95
N GLY A 43 -1.50 -14.38 -2.43
CA GLY A 43 -2.41 -15.30 -3.11
C GLY A 43 -2.08 -16.77 -2.90
N THR A 44 -2.89 -17.67 -3.48
CA THR A 44 -2.65 -19.12 -3.43
C THR A 44 -1.30 -19.47 -4.03
N GLY A 45 -0.46 -20.20 -3.29
CA GLY A 45 0.90 -20.56 -3.71
C GLY A 45 1.89 -19.38 -3.70
N ARG A 46 1.55 -18.24 -3.10
CA ARG A 46 2.46 -17.09 -2.91
C ARG A 46 2.93 -17.02 -1.45
N LEU A 47 3.81 -16.05 -1.17
CA LEU A 47 4.44 -15.88 0.15
C LEU A 47 3.46 -15.50 1.27
N PHE A 48 2.33 -14.88 0.92
CA PHE A 48 1.34 -14.38 1.87
C PHE A 48 -0.09 -14.81 1.47
N PRO A 49 -0.97 -15.07 2.45
CA PRO A 49 -2.33 -15.55 2.18
C PRO A 49 -3.21 -14.48 1.54
N GLU A 50 -4.16 -14.91 0.70
CA GLU A 50 -5.07 -14.05 -0.06
C GLU A 50 -5.83 -13.04 0.83
N ALA A 51 -6.18 -13.44 2.06
CA ALA A 51 -6.85 -12.59 3.05
C ALA A 51 -6.09 -11.28 3.34
N MET A 52 -4.77 -11.23 3.11
CA MET A 52 -3.97 -10.02 3.30
C MET A 52 -4.18 -8.98 2.20
N ARG A 53 -4.63 -9.35 0.99
CA ARG A 53 -4.65 -8.47 -0.19
C ARG A 53 -5.36 -7.15 0.09
N THR A 54 -6.50 -7.21 0.76
CA THR A 54 -7.31 -6.03 1.11
C THR A 54 -7.40 -5.81 2.62
N SER A 55 -6.59 -6.49 3.43
CA SER A 55 -6.59 -6.32 4.90
C SER A 55 -6.21 -4.89 5.27
N LEU A 56 -6.86 -4.30 6.28
CA LEU A 56 -6.55 -2.94 6.72
C LEU A 56 -5.09 -2.81 7.18
N SER A 57 -4.53 -3.84 7.81
CA SER A 57 -3.11 -3.93 8.17
C SER A 57 -2.15 -3.90 6.97
N ASN A 58 -2.65 -4.17 5.77
CA ASN A 58 -1.87 -4.12 4.54
C ASN A 58 -2.14 -2.86 3.71
N LEU A 59 -3.00 -1.94 4.16
CA LEU A 59 -3.37 -0.73 3.42
C LEU A 59 -2.94 0.52 4.19
N GLN A 60 -2.24 1.42 3.51
CA GLN A 60 -1.76 2.69 4.06
C GLN A 60 -2.14 3.83 3.12
N GLY A 61 -2.65 4.93 3.67
CA GLY A 61 -2.81 6.18 2.92
C GLY A 61 -1.51 6.97 2.98
N LEU A 62 -0.95 7.32 1.82
CA LEU A 62 0.29 8.09 1.72
C LEU A 62 0.12 9.29 0.79
N PRO A 63 0.83 10.41 1.05
CA PRO A 63 0.96 11.47 0.06
C PRO A 63 1.44 10.90 -1.27
N ARG A 64 0.80 11.29 -2.37
CA ARG A 64 1.12 10.78 -3.72
C ARG A 64 2.61 10.90 -4.05
N LYS A 65 3.24 12.01 -3.66
CA LYS A 65 4.67 12.24 -3.82
C LYS A 65 5.50 11.15 -3.13
N ILE A 66 5.23 10.89 -1.85
CA ILE A 66 5.91 9.87 -1.05
C ILE A 66 5.68 8.46 -1.62
N HIS A 67 4.44 8.15 -2.00
CA HIS A 67 4.13 6.86 -2.62
C HIS A 67 4.95 6.59 -3.90
N ARG A 68 5.09 7.61 -4.75
CA ARG A 68 5.73 7.49 -6.07
C ARG A 68 7.25 7.63 -6.05
N GLU A 69 7.78 8.49 -5.18
CA GLU A 69 9.21 8.82 -5.16
C GLU A 69 9.98 8.02 -4.12
N VAL A 70 9.33 7.51 -3.07
CA VAL A 70 9.99 6.74 -2.00
C VAL A 70 9.59 5.27 -2.06
N VAL A 71 8.29 5.00 -1.93
CA VAL A 71 7.79 3.64 -1.73
C VAL A 71 7.90 2.79 -2.99
N SER A 72 7.42 3.29 -4.13
CA SER A 72 7.45 2.54 -5.40
C SER A 72 8.88 2.21 -5.86
N PRO A 73 9.85 3.15 -5.80
CA PRO A 73 11.24 2.86 -6.12
C PRO A 73 11.88 1.88 -5.13
N ALA A 74 11.60 1.99 -3.83
CA ALA A 74 12.14 1.07 -2.82
C ALA A 74 11.70 -0.39 -3.09
N TRP A 75 10.41 -0.61 -3.38
CA TRP A 75 9.94 -1.94 -3.77
C TRP A 75 10.53 -2.41 -5.10
N THR A 76 10.74 -1.50 -6.06
CA THR A 76 11.35 -1.83 -7.35
C THR A 76 12.80 -2.26 -7.21
N ALA A 77 13.59 -1.54 -6.41
CA ALA A 77 14.96 -1.90 -6.09
C ALA A 77 15.05 -3.25 -5.36
N PHE A 78 14.18 -3.48 -4.36
CA PHE A 78 14.11 -4.75 -3.66
C PHE A 78 13.84 -5.93 -4.61
N ARG A 79 12.87 -5.80 -5.52
CA ARG A 79 12.55 -6.86 -6.51
C ARG A 79 13.70 -7.15 -7.45
N LYS A 80 14.42 -6.11 -7.89
CA LYS A 80 15.57 -6.28 -8.79
C LYS A 80 16.72 -7.02 -8.10
N ALA A 81 16.96 -6.73 -6.82
CA ALA A 81 18.01 -7.37 -6.03
C ALA A 81 17.63 -8.77 -5.54
N ASN A 82 16.33 -9.06 -5.38
CA ASN A 82 15.83 -10.30 -4.80
C ASN A 82 14.79 -10.93 -5.75
N PRO A 83 15.23 -11.69 -6.77
CA PRO A 83 14.31 -12.29 -7.75
C PRO A 83 13.41 -13.38 -7.14
N THR A 84 13.87 -14.05 -6.08
CA THR A 84 13.14 -15.11 -5.36
C THR A 84 13.18 -14.84 -3.85
N PRO A 85 12.51 -13.78 -3.37
CA PRO A 85 12.60 -13.40 -1.97
C PRO A 85 11.84 -14.38 -1.09
N THR A 86 12.36 -14.60 0.11
CA THR A 86 11.66 -15.29 1.20
C THR A 86 10.61 -14.39 1.82
N ARG A 87 9.67 -14.99 2.57
CA ARG A 87 8.67 -14.23 3.35
C ARG A 87 9.33 -13.26 4.35
N ALA A 88 10.43 -13.68 4.99
CA ALA A 88 11.14 -12.86 5.96
C ALA A 88 11.73 -11.61 5.33
N GLU A 89 12.36 -11.72 4.15
CA GLU A 89 12.94 -10.59 3.43
C GLU A 89 11.88 -9.58 2.98
N VAL A 90 10.72 -10.05 2.50
CA VAL A 90 9.61 -9.16 2.15
C VAL A 90 9.08 -8.42 3.39
N ILE A 91 8.95 -9.09 4.53
CA ILE A 91 8.53 -8.46 5.80
C ILE A 91 9.56 -7.41 6.24
N GLN A 92 10.85 -7.75 6.21
CA GLN A 92 11.92 -6.83 6.58
C GLN A 92 11.92 -5.60 5.66
N GLN A 93 11.75 -5.78 4.35
CA GLN A 93 11.66 -4.67 3.41
C GLN A 93 10.45 -3.78 3.71
N ALA A 94 9.29 -4.37 3.99
CA ALA A 94 8.10 -3.61 4.38
C ALA A 94 8.36 -2.79 5.66
N MET A 95 9.02 -3.37 6.66
CA MET A 95 9.41 -2.66 7.89
C MET A 95 10.39 -1.50 7.62
N ARG A 96 11.34 -1.67 6.69
CA ARG A 96 12.25 -0.59 6.30
C ARG A 96 11.50 0.56 5.65
N ILE A 97 10.58 0.26 4.73
CA ILE A 97 9.74 1.28 4.09
C ILE A 97 8.84 1.96 5.12
N ASP A 98 8.19 1.21 6.02
CA ASP A 98 7.38 1.79 7.09
C ASP A 98 8.17 2.80 7.91
N LYS A 99 9.42 2.48 8.27
CA LYS A 99 10.30 3.40 8.99
C LYS A 99 10.61 4.66 8.19
N GLN A 100 10.81 4.55 6.87
CA GLN A 100 11.08 5.69 5.99
C GLN A 100 9.87 6.63 5.85
N VAL A 101 8.65 6.08 5.88
CA VAL A 101 7.43 6.85 5.64
C VAL A 101 6.59 7.09 6.90
N ALA A 102 7.08 6.66 8.08
CA ALA A 102 6.36 6.72 9.34
C ALA A 102 5.77 8.10 9.64
N GLU A 103 6.52 9.16 9.34
CA GLU A 103 6.08 10.53 9.57
C GLU A 103 5.01 11.04 8.59
N HIS A 104 4.83 10.36 7.47
CA HIS A 104 3.84 10.66 6.44
C HIS A 104 2.57 9.83 6.58
N ILE A 105 2.62 8.73 7.34
CA ILE A 105 1.46 7.94 7.72
C ILE A 105 0.67 8.77 8.75
N GLY A 106 -0.49 9.29 8.35
CA GLY A 106 -1.42 9.97 9.27
C GLY A 106 -1.20 11.48 9.47
N ARG A 107 -0.10 12.09 9.02
CA ARG A 107 0.04 13.57 8.90
C ARG A 107 -0.65 14.08 7.64
N ILE A 108 -1.94 13.84 7.58
CA ILE A 108 -2.77 14.14 6.44
C ILE A 108 -3.62 15.37 6.80
N ASN A 109 -2.98 16.53 6.72
CA ASN A 109 -3.63 17.83 6.97
C ASN A 109 -4.59 18.15 5.82
#